data_AF-B5RN98-F1
#
_entry.id   AF-B5RN98-F1
#
_cell.length_a   1.000
_cell.length_b   1.000
_cell.length_c   1.000
_cell.angle_alpha   90.00
_cell.angle_beta   90.00
_cell.angle_gamma   90.00
#
_symmetry.space_group_name_H-M   'P 1'
#
loop_
_entity.id
_entity.type
_entity.pdbx_description
1 polymer ?
#
loop_
_entity_poly.entity_id
_entity_poly.type
_entity_poly.pdbx_seq_one_letter_code
_entity_poly.pdbx_strand_id
1 'polypeptide(L)'
;MLVKWKYFICVMILVLSIVILKCPLGKITNNNDFLLNGDLDSFDNLNEKNRLNTLDAYSALQVSFVKLRDSYIYTPVGFDEAQFDSIFQWNSTIKRVKYGIYSVLKRDIGTLNNLNTIVTNLSSSFDKNLKSVVSDLFIGLWDIASSIDSVLARRGYILSDANLIMIKSSSNTEIINDIRVSLEHMLELREELVRLLQNIINSAAIFGIDALDRIEENLRPITTLALGSTGLACSTNRICVINNELKSLSNQIEDNVSKLKKEK
;
A
#
# COMPACT_ATOMS: atom_id res chain seq x y z
N MET A 1 -19.69 -36.04 -21.08
CA MET A 1 -18.33 -36.62 -20.94
C MET A 1 -17.41 -35.88 -19.95
N LEU A 2 -17.86 -34.80 -19.27
CA LEU A 2 -17.05 -33.98 -18.35
C LEU A 2 -17.12 -34.39 -16.86
N VAL A 3 -18.08 -35.26 -16.48
CA VAL A 3 -18.28 -35.65 -15.07
C VAL A 3 -17.26 -36.70 -14.60
N LYS A 4 -16.74 -37.53 -15.51
CA LYS A 4 -15.76 -38.58 -15.17
C LYS A 4 -14.37 -38.04 -14.81
N TRP A 5 -14.02 -36.82 -15.24
CA TRP A 5 -12.69 -36.25 -14.99
C TRP A 5 -12.54 -35.71 -13.56
N LYS A 6 -13.60 -35.14 -12.98
CA LYS A 6 -13.58 -34.62 -11.60
C LYS A 6 -13.43 -35.73 -10.56
N TYR A 7 -14.02 -36.91 -10.80
CA TYR A 7 -13.85 -38.07 -9.92
C TYR A 7 -12.43 -38.62 -9.94
N PHE A 8 -11.74 -38.57 -11.08
CA PHE A 8 -10.36 -39.05 -11.20
C PHE A 8 -9.39 -38.19 -10.39
N ILE A 9 -9.62 -36.87 -10.35
CA ILE A 9 -8.79 -35.93 -9.58
C ILE A 9 -8.99 -36.10 -8.07
N CYS A 10 -10.22 -36.31 -7.60
CA CYS A 10 -10.48 -36.57 -6.18
C CYS A 10 -9.85 -37.87 -5.67
N VAL A 11 -9.87 -38.95 -6.47
CA VAL A 11 -9.26 -40.22 -6.09
C VAL A 11 -7.73 -40.12 -6.02
N MET A 12 -7.10 -39.37 -6.93
CA MET A 12 -5.64 -39.17 -6.89
C MET A 12 -5.19 -38.36 -5.66
N ILE A 13 -5.98 -37.39 -5.20
CA ILE A 13 -5.68 -36.61 -3.98
C ILE A 13 -5.79 -37.47 -2.71
N LEU A 14 -6.76 -38.41 -2.68
CA LEU A 14 -6.93 -39.36 -1.56
C LEU A 14 -5.83 -40.44 -1.51
N VAL A 15 -5.32 -40.89 -2.66
CA VAL A 15 -4.22 -41.86 -2.69
C VAL A 15 -2.89 -41.22 -2.30
N LEU A 16 -2.64 -39.96 -2.70
CA LEU A 16 -1.45 -39.20 -2.31
C LEU A 16 -1.37 -38.93 -0.79
N SER A 17 -2.52 -38.79 -0.12
CA SER A 17 -2.56 -38.58 1.34
C SER A 17 -2.31 -39.86 2.15
N ILE A 18 -2.49 -41.05 1.55
CA ILE A 18 -2.16 -42.34 2.18
C ILE A 18 -0.65 -42.67 2.06
N VAL A 19 0.03 -42.12 1.05
CA VAL A 19 1.46 -42.38 0.81
C VAL A 19 2.38 -41.59 1.76
N ILE A 20 1.91 -40.49 2.36
CA ILE A 20 2.72 -39.66 3.28
C ILE A 20 2.77 -40.25 4.71
N LEU A 21 2.00 -41.30 5.02
CA LEU A 21 1.94 -41.90 6.37
C LEU A 21 2.73 -43.21 6.56
N LYS A 22 3.69 -43.52 5.69
CA LYS A 22 4.56 -44.70 5.86
C LYS A 22 6.04 -44.37 5.63
N CYS A 23 6.69 -43.90 6.70
CA CYS A 23 8.10 -44.22 6.96
C CYS A 23 8.23 -44.82 8.37
N PRO A 24 9.13 -45.80 8.57
CA PRO A 24 9.00 -46.82 9.61
C PRO A 24 9.67 -46.41 10.93
N LEU A 25 9.09 -46.91 12.03
CA LEU A 25 9.77 -47.05 13.31
C LEU A 25 11.11 -47.79 13.13
N GLY A 26 12.22 -47.10 13.40
CA GLY A 26 13.50 -47.73 13.68
C GLY A 26 13.61 -47.98 15.19
N LYS A 27 13.77 -49.26 15.57
CA LYS A 27 13.97 -49.72 16.95
C LYS A 27 15.34 -50.41 17.00
N ILE A 28 16.32 -49.87 17.74
CA ILE A 28 17.50 -50.63 18.20
C ILE A 28 17.84 -50.20 19.63
N THR A 29 18.05 -51.21 20.47
CA THR A 29 18.37 -51.20 21.90
C THR A 29 19.87 -51.32 22.19
N ASN A 30 20.26 -50.78 23.36
CA ASN A 30 21.37 -51.13 24.28
C ASN A 30 22.70 -50.34 24.29
N ASN A 31 22.86 -49.64 25.42
CA ASN A 31 24.02 -49.30 26.26
C ASN A 31 25.45 -49.53 25.74
N ASN A 32 26.27 -48.47 25.82
CA ASN A 32 27.44 -48.40 26.71
C ASN A 32 27.90 -46.94 26.91
N ASP A 33 28.36 -46.66 28.13
CA ASP A 33 28.93 -45.40 28.61
C ASP A 33 30.09 -44.87 27.75
N PHE A 34 30.08 -43.58 27.42
CA PHE A 34 31.23 -42.69 27.61
C PHE A 34 30.84 -41.21 27.50
N LEU A 35 31.41 -40.40 28.38
CA LEU A 35 31.23 -38.96 28.56
C LEU A 35 31.58 -38.10 27.32
N LEU A 36 31.01 -36.88 27.34
CA LEU A 36 31.19 -35.72 26.43
C LEU A 36 30.33 -35.73 25.17
N ASN A 37 29.20 -35.03 25.19
CA ASN A 37 28.73 -34.20 24.07
C ASN A 37 27.57 -33.30 24.53
N GLY A 38 27.87 -32.00 24.64
CA GLY A 38 26.86 -30.96 24.79
C GLY A 38 26.19 -30.64 23.46
N ASP A 39 24.87 -30.54 23.50
CA ASP A 39 24.05 -29.51 22.84
C ASP A 39 24.10 -29.32 21.30
N LEU A 40 24.36 -30.34 20.48
CA LEU A 40 24.13 -30.22 19.03
C LEU A 40 22.64 -30.28 18.64
N ASP A 41 21.87 -31.22 19.21
CA ASP A 41 20.43 -31.38 18.88
C ASP A 41 19.56 -30.19 19.35
N SER A 42 19.99 -29.48 20.40
CA SER A 42 19.30 -28.29 20.91
C SER A 42 19.48 -27.10 19.96
N PHE A 43 20.68 -26.95 19.40
CA PHE A 43 21.03 -25.84 18.53
C PHE A 43 20.36 -25.93 17.15
N ASP A 44 20.30 -27.14 16.59
CA ASP A 44 19.64 -27.37 15.29
C ASP A 44 18.13 -27.15 15.37
N ASN A 45 17.47 -27.61 16.46
CA ASN A 45 16.05 -27.35 16.70
C ASN A 45 15.74 -25.85 16.93
N LEU A 46 16.62 -25.12 17.62
CA LEU A 46 16.47 -23.67 17.80
C LEU A 46 16.65 -22.90 16.49
N ASN A 47 17.61 -23.29 15.67
CA ASN A 47 17.83 -22.69 14.35
C ASN A 47 16.68 -22.99 13.38
N GLU A 48 16.13 -24.20 13.39
CA GLU A 48 14.97 -24.56 12.59
C GLU A 48 13.72 -23.78 13.03
N LYS A 49 13.45 -23.71 14.34
CA LYS A 49 12.34 -22.92 14.90
C LYS A 49 12.45 -21.43 14.58
N ASN A 50 13.65 -20.85 14.71
CA ASN A 50 13.87 -19.45 14.38
C ASN A 50 13.70 -19.18 12.88
N ARG A 51 14.17 -20.07 12.01
CA ARG A 51 13.92 -19.98 10.56
C ARG A 51 12.44 -20.04 10.21
N LEU A 52 11.69 -20.93 10.85
CA LEU A 52 10.24 -21.07 10.65
C LEU A 52 9.51 -19.79 11.06
N ASN A 53 9.81 -19.25 12.25
CA ASN A 53 9.23 -18.00 12.74
C ASN A 53 9.50 -16.81 11.80
N THR A 54 10.71 -16.73 11.23
CA THR A 54 11.08 -15.70 10.26
C THR A 54 10.32 -15.84 8.94
N LEU A 55 10.15 -17.07 8.44
CA LEU A 55 9.41 -17.31 7.21
C LEU A 55 7.92 -16.95 7.38
N ASP A 56 7.35 -17.25 8.55
CA ASP A 56 5.98 -16.88 8.90
C ASP A 56 5.81 -15.36 8.98
N ALA A 57 6.73 -14.66 9.65
CA ALA A 57 6.73 -13.19 9.72
C ALA A 57 6.82 -12.56 8.32
N TYR A 58 7.71 -13.05 7.47
CA TYR A 58 7.84 -12.57 6.09
C TYR A 58 6.59 -12.85 5.25
N SER A 59 5.98 -14.03 5.41
CA SER A 59 4.75 -14.38 4.69
C SER A 59 3.60 -13.45 5.10
N ALA A 60 3.49 -13.13 6.39
CA ALA A 60 2.50 -12.17 6.89
C ALA A 60 2.76 -10.75 6.34
N LEU A 61 4.02 -10.29 6.30
CA LEU A 61 4.40 -9.04 5.65
C LEU A 61 3.98 -9.02 4.17
N GLN A 62 4.24 -10.11 3.42
CA GLN A 62 3.85 -10.19 2.01
C GLN A 62 2.34 -10.05 1.82
N VAL A 63 1.54 -10.68 2.68
CA VAL A 63 0.08 -10.54 2.63
C VAL A 63 -0.33 -9.08 2.80
N SER A 64 0.22 -8.37 3.79
CA SER A 64 -0.11 -6.96 4.06
C SER A 64 0.38 -6.03 2.94
N PHE A 65 1.56 -6.29 2.39
CA PHE A 65 2.09 -5.58 1.22
C PHE A 65 1.18 -5.74 -0.01
N VAL A 66 0.77 -6.99 -0.31
CA VAL A 66 -0.12 -7.28 -1.44
C VAL A 66 -1.48 -6.61 -1.24
N LYS A 67 -2.07 -6.64 -0.05
CA LYS A 67 -3.34 -5.95 0.24
C LYS A 67 -3.26 -4.45 -0.02
N LEU A 68 -2.22 -3.77 0.50
CA LEU A 68 -2.03 -2.34 0.28
C LEU A 68 -1.81 -2.04 -1.20
N ARG A 69 -0.95 -2.81 -1.87
CA ARG A 69 -0.67 -2.67 -3.30
C ARG A 69 -1.91 -2.85 -4.14
N ASP A 70 -2.63 -3.95 -3.95
CA ASP A 70 -3.81 -4.28 -4.75
C ASP A 70 -4.90 -3.24 -4.53
N SER A 71 -5.06 -2.72 -3.30
CA SER A 71 -5.97 -1.59 -3.04
C SER A 71 -5.55 -0.31 -3.78
N TYR A 72 -4.24 -0.03 -3.88
CA TYR A 72 -3.69 1.15 -4.57
C TYR A 72 -3.80 1.06 -6.11
N ILE A 73 -3.45 -0.08 -6.69
CA ILE A 73 -3.46 -0.27 -8.16
C ILE A 73 -4.81 -0.72 -8.71
N TYR A 74 -5.79 -1.01 -7.84
CA TYR A 74 -7.12 -1.45 -8.23
C TYR A 74 -7.72 -0.55 -9.32
N THR A 75 -8.22 -1.21 -10.37
CA THR A 75 -8.86 -0.55 -11.51
C THR A 75 -10.28 -1.09 -11.64
N PRO A 76 -11.32 -0.26 -11.41
CA PRO A 76 -12.70 -0.69 -11.54
C PRO A 76 -13.06 -0.95 -13.00
N VAL A 77 -14.04 -1.83 -13.20
CA VAL A 77 -14.60 -2.11 -14.53
C VAL A 77 -15.13 -0.82 -15.15
N GLY A 78 -14.75 -0.57 -16.41
CA GLY A 78 -15.17 0.61 -17.16
C GLY A 78 -14.28 1.83 -16.96
N PHE A 79 -13.28 1.79 -16.07
CA PHE A 79 -12.30 2.86 -15.99
C PHE A 79 -11.43 2.89 -17.25
N ASP A 80 -11.40 4.05 -17.90
CA ASP A 80 -10.53 4.35 -19.03
C ASP A 80 -9.78 5.65 -18.74
N GLU A 81 -8.46 5.57 -18.74
CA GLU A 81 -7.57 6.70 -18.46
C GLU A 81 -7.84 7.86 -19.43
N ALA A 82 -8.09 7.57 -20.71
CA ALA A 82 -8.25 8.58 -21.75
C ALA A 82 -9.47 9.49 -21.53
N GLN A 83 -10.50 8.99 -20.84
CA GLN A 83 -11.70 9.78 -20.52
C GLN A 83 -11.42 10.95 -19.59
N PHE A 84 -10.32 10.88 -18.85
CA PHE A 84 -9.94 11.85 -17.82
C PHE A 84 -8.67 12.63 -18.15
N ASP A 85 -8.16 12.50 -19.38
CA ASP A 85 -6.96 13.23 -19.82
C ASP A 85 -7.17 14.75 -19.76
N SER A 86 -8.39 15.22 -20.01
CA SER A 86 -8.75 16.64 -19.97
C SER A 86 -8.60 17.30 -18.59
N ILE A 87 -8.59 16.50 -17.51
CA ILE A 87 -8.32 16.98 -16.15
C ILE A 87 -6.90 17.57 -16.07
N PHE A 88 -5.96 16.97 -16.80
CA PHE A 88 -4.54 17.29 -16.72
C PHE A 88 -4.13 18.17 -17.91
N GLN A 89 -4.55 19.43 -17.91
CA GLN A 89 -4.32 20.38 -19.00
C GLN A 89 -2.85 20.83 -19.17
N TRP A 90 -1.91 20.20 -18.46
CA TRP A 90 -0.50 20.55 -18.48
C TRP A 90 0.26 19.44 -19.20
N ASN A 91 0.81 19.75 -20.37
CA ASN A 91 1.56 18.79 -21.21
C ASN A 91 2.77 18.15 -20.50
N SER A 92 3.18 18.69 -19.34
CA SER A 92 4.30 18.20 -18.54
C SER A 92 3.89 17.31 -17.36
N THR A 93 2.60 16.99 -17.16
CA THR A 93 2.19 16.15 -16.02
C THR A 93 2.85 14.79 -16.13
N ILE A 94 3.77 14.53 -15.20
CA ILE A 94 4.50 13.26 -15.13
C ILE A 94 3.45 12.15 -14.96
N LYS A 95 3.48 11.14 -15.83
CA LYS A 95 2.57 9.99 -15.83
C LYS A 95 2.34 9.39 -14.42
N ARG A 96 3.38 9.42 -13.60
CA ARG A 96 3.35 9.03 -12.17
C ARG A 96 2.37 9.85 -11.33
N VAL A 97 2.33 11.18 -11.49
CA VAL A 97 1.42 12.08 -10.76
C VAL A 97 -0.03 11.78 -11.10
N LYS A 98 -0.33 11.66 -12.39
CA LYS A 98 -1.64 11.27 -12.91
C LYS A 98 -2.11 9.95 -12.31
N TYR A 99 -1.26 8.92 -12.33
CA TYR A 99 -1.58 7.64 -11.70
C TYR A 99 -1.75 7.70 -10.19
N GLY A 100 -0.97 8.55 -9.51
CA GLY A 100 -1.14 8.81 -8.09
C GLY A 100 -2.52 9.39 -7.78
N ILE A 101 -2.93 10.42 -8.53
CA ILE A 101 -4.25 11.07 -8.38
C ILE A 101 -5.39 10.09 -8.61
N TYR A 102 -5.30 9.28 -9.67
CA TYR A 102 -6.28 8.21 -9.89
C TYR A 102 -6.32 7.20 -8.75
N SER A 103 -5.16 6.82 -8.21
CA SER A 103 -5.07 5.84 -7.12
C SER A 103 -5.69 6.33 -5.82
N VAL A 104 -5.48 7.60 -5.43
CA VAL A 104 -6.02 8.17 -4.19
C VAL A 104 -7.54 8.36 -4.24
N LEU A 105 -8.11 8.41 -5.44
CA LEU A 105 -9.56 8.42 -5.68
C LEU A 105 -10.12 7.04 -6.04
N LYS A 106 -9.32 5.97 -5.89
CA LYS A 106 -9.67 4.59 -6.27
C LYS A 106 -10.15 4.42 -7.71
N ARG A 107 -9.75 5.33 -8.61
CA ARG A 107 -10.24 5.38 -10.00
C ARG A 107 -11.77 5.44 -10.07
N ASP A 108 -12.41 6.01 -9.06
CA ASP A 108 -13.86 6.15 -9.02
C ASP A 108 -14.32 7.10 -10.13
N ILE A 109 -15.05 6.53 -11.09
CA ILE A 109 -15.47 7.24 -12.31
C ILE A 109 -16.35 8.44 -11.97
N GLY A 110 -17.24 8.31 -10.99
CA GLY A 110 -18.14 9.38 -10.57
C GLY A 110 -17.38 10.57 -9.97
N THR A 111 -16.48 10.29 -9.02
CA THR A 111 -15.63 11.31 -8.41
C THR A 111 -14.66 11.93 -9.42
N LEU A 112 -14.11 11.17 -10.37
CA LEU A 112 -13.23 11.73 -11.40
C LEU A 112 -13.98 12.63 -12.40
N ASN A 113 -15.24 12.30 -12.74
CA ASN A 113 -16.09 13.20 -13.52
C ASN A 113 -16.36 14.51 -12.76
N ASN A 114 -16.67 14.41 -11.47
CA ASN A 114 -16.86 15.58 -10.60
C ASN A 114 -15.58 16.44 -10.51
N LEU A 115 -14.41 15.79 -10.39
CA LEU A 115 -13.12 16.47 -10.43
C LEU A 115 -12.92 17.20 -11.77
N ASN A 116 -13.26 16.57 -12.91
CA ASN A 116 -13.16 17.21 -14.22
C ASN A 116 -14.04 18.45 -14.34
N THR A 117 -15.27 18.39 -13.83
CA THR A 117 -16.20 19.55 -13.77
C THR A 117 -15.61 20.69 -12.94
N ILE A 118 -15.11 20.39 -11.73
CA ILE A 118 -14.47 21.36 -10.85
C ILE A 118 -13.29 22.05 -11.53
N VAL A 119 -12.39 21.25 -12.12
CA VAL A 119 -11.20 21.76 -12.79
C VAL A 119 -11.59 22.64 -13.98
N THR A 120 -12.57 22.22 -14.77
CA THR A 120 -13.07 23.00 -15.91
C THR A 120 -13.63 24.35 -15.45
N ASN A 121 -14.47 24.35 -14.41
CA ASN A 121 -15.07 25.57 -13.86
C ASN A 121 -13.98 26.53 -13.34
N LEU A 122 -13.07 26.05 -12.49
CA LEU A 122 -12.00 26.87 -11.93
C LEU A 122 -11.02 27.39 -12.99
N SER A 123 -10.61 26.55 -13.94
CA SER A 123 -9.70 26.93 -15.03
C SER A 123 -10.30 27.95 -16.01
N SER A 124 -11.63 27.94 -16.17
CA SER A 124 -12.35 28.89 -17.02
C SER A 124 -12.50 30.29 -16.41
N SER A 125 -12.28 30.43 -15.09
CA SER A 125 -12.36 31.72 -14.39
C SER A 125 -11.45 32.79 -15.00
N PHE A 126 -11.80 34.07 -14.88
CA PHE A 126 -10.87 35.16 -15.19
C PHE A 126 -9.95 35.50 -13.99
N ASP A 127 -10.31 35.04 -12.79
CA ASP A 127 -9.52 35.25 -11.58
C ASP A 127 -8.34 34.27 -11.53
N LYS A 128 -7.12 34.81 -11.45
CA LYS A 128 -5.90 34.02 -11.35
C LYS A 128 -5.80 33.22 -10.05
N ASN A 129 -6.37 33.73 -8.96
CA ASN A 129 -6.38 33.04 -7.67
C ASN A 129 -7.25 31.78 -7.74
N LEU A 130 -8.41 31.87 -8.38
CA LEU A 130 -9.28 30.70 -8.59
C LEU A 130 -8.63 29.67 -9.52
N LYS A 131 -7.79 30.09 -10.47
CA LYS A 131 -6.99 29.15 -11.28
C LYS A 131 -5.91 28.44 -10.46
N SER A 132 -5.26 29.12 -9.51
CA SER A 132 -4.22 28.49 -8.69
C SER A 132 -4.78 27.40 -7.76
N VAL A 133 -6.07 27.48 -7.39
CA VAL A 133 -6.76 26.41 -6.64
C VAL A 133 -6.63 25.05 -7.32
N VAL A 134 -6.68 24.99 -8.66
CA VAL A 134 -6.50 23.73 -9.43
C VAL A 134 -5.09 23.16 -9.22
N SER A 135 -4.08 24.02 -9.22
CA SER A 135 -2.70 23.60 -8.98
C SER A 135 -2.53 23.08 -7.57
N ASP A 136 -3.03 23.81 -6.57
CA ASP A 136 -2.94 23.43 -5.17
C ASP A 136 -3.70 22.12 -4.88
N LEU A 137 -4.83 21.91 -5.57
CA LEU A 137 -5.59 20.66 -5.49
C LEU A 137 -4.74 19.48 -5.98
N PHE A 138 -4.10 19.59 -7.14
CA PHE A 138 -3.25 18.52 -7.67
C PHE A 138 -2.00 18.29 -6.83
N ILE A 139 -1.37 19.35 -6.31
CA ILE A 139 -0.23 19.22 -5.38
C ILE A 139 -0.68 18.46 -4.13
N GLY A 140 -1.82 18.83 -3.53
CA GLY A 140 -2.33 18.16 -2.33
C GLY A 140 -2.68 16.68 -2.57
N LEU A 141 -3.37 16.37 -3.68
CA LEU A 141 -3.69 14.99 -4.05
C LEU A 141 -2.43 14.16 -4.33
N TRP A 142 -1.42 14.76 -4.97
CA TRP A 142 -0.15 14.09 -5.24
C TRP A 142 0.66 13.87 -3.96
N ASP A 143 0.72 14.86 -3.07
CA ASP A 143 1.43 14.76 -1.79
C ASP A 143 0.95 13.54 -0.99
N ILE A 144 -0.38 13.37 -0.91
CA ILE A 144 -1.03 12.17 -0.37
C ILE A 144 -0.59 10.90 -1.12
N ALA A 145 -0.72 10.90 -2.45
CA ALA A 145 -0.43 9.72 -3.26
C ALA A 145 1.02 9.26 -3.13
N SER A 146 1.94 10.21 -3.00
CA SER A 146 3.38 10.00 -3.03
C SER A 146 3.88 9.19 -1.84
N SER A 147 3.25 9.33 -0.67
CA SER A 147 3.61 8.61 0.56
C SER A 147 3.35 7.10 0.46
N ILE A 148 2.32 6.70 -0.28
CA ILE A 148 2.01 5.29 -0.52
C ILE A 148 2.82 4.77 -1.73
N ASP A 149 2.95 5.60 -2.77
CA ASP A 149 3.71 5.26 -3.97
C ASP A 149 5.20 5.01 -3.67
N SER A 150 5.83 5.80 -2.80
CA SER A 150 7.23 5.62 -2.37
C SER A 150 7.48 4.23 -1.76
N VAL A 151 6.53 3.73 -0.98
CA VAL A 151 6.59 2.41 -0.33
C VAL A 151 6.44 1.30 -1.36
N LEU A 152 5.47 1.42 -2.27
CA LEU A 152 5.06 0.35 -3.19
C LEU A 152 5.83 0.30 -4.51
N ALA A 153 6.56 1.36 -4.87
CA ALA A 153 7.24 1.44 -6.15
C ALA A 153 8.23 0.26 -6.33
N ARG A 154 7.98 -0.59 -7.33
CA ARG A 154 8.81 -1.79 -7.63
C ARG A 154 10.30 -1.48 -7.79
N ARG A 155 10.61 -0.36 -8.46
CA ARG A 155 11.97 0.17 -8.66
C ARG A 155 12.27 1.34 -7.71
N GLY A 156 11.49 1.47 -6.65
CA GLY A 156 11.67 2.47 -5.60
C GLY A 156 12.78 2.08 -4.63
N TYR A 157 12.86 2.82 -3.53
CA TYR A 157 13.94 2.69 -2.55
C TYR A 157 13.50 1.97 -1.25
N ILE A 158 12.19 1.86 -0.98
CA ILE A 158 11.63 1.29 0.26
C ILE A 158 11.33 -0.21 0.13
N LEU A 159 10.17 -0.63 -0.40
CA LEU A 159 9.83 -2.06 -0.59
C LEU A 159 9.92 -2.46 -2.06
N SER A 160 11.06 -2.13 -2.69
CA SER A 160 11.39 -2.60 -4.03
C SER A 160 11.58 -4.11 -4.07
N ASP A 161 11.55 -4.70 -5.28
CA ASP A 161 11.74 -6.14 -5.46
C ASP A 161 13.08 -6.62 -4.82
N ALA A 162 14.14 -5.82 -4.96
CA ALA A 162 15.44 -6.11 -4.35
C ALA A 162 15.39 -6.08 -2.81
N ASN A 163 14.72 -5.09 -2.22
CA ASN A 163 14.60 -4.99 -0.77
C ASN A 163 13.69 -6.10 -0.22
N LEU A 164 12.61 -6.47 -0.92
CA LEU A 164 11.75 -7.59 -0.52
C LEU A 164 12.48 -8.94 -0.51
N ILE A 165 13.39 -9.17 -1.47
CA ILE A 165 14.27 -10.35 -1.48
C ILE A 165 15.24 -10.31 -0.29
N MET A 166 15.81 -9.14 0.00
CA MET A 166 16.70 -8.97 1.15
C MET A 166 15.95 -9.21 2.48
N ILE A 167 14.77 -8.64 2.67
CA ILE A 167 13.96 -8.82 3.89
C ILE A 167 13.66 -10.31 4.10
N LYS A 168 13.32 -11.05 3.04
CA LYS A 168 13.10 -12.51 3.10
C LYS A 168 14.29 -13.27 3.70
N SER A 169 15.50 -12.77 3.49
CA SER A 169 16.74 -13.39 3.97
C SER A 169 17.19 -12.92 5.35
N SER A 170 16.57 -11.89 5.93
CA SER A 170 16.91 -11.42 7.29
C SER A 170 16.36 -12.38 8.34
N SER A 171 17.07 -12.53 9.45
CA SER A 171 16.61 -13.25 10.65
C SER A 171 15.85 -12.36 11.65
N ASN A 172 15.73 -11.05 11.38
CA ASN A 172 15.15 -10.09 12.31
C ASN A 172 13.62 -10.02 12.21
N THR A 173 12.96 -10.96 12.91
CA THR A 173 11.50 -11.08 12.92
C THR A 173 10.76 -9.87 13.49
N GLU A 174 11.38 -9.12 14.41
CA GLU A 174 10.81 -7.92 15.02
C GLU A 174 10.66 -6.81 13.96
N ILE A 175 11.75 -6.48 13.27
CA ILE A 175 11.72 -5.45 12.22
C ILE A 175 10.79 -5.84 11.06
N ILE A 176 10.75 -7.13 10.69
CA ILE A 176 9.80 -7.63 9.67
C ILE A 176 8.35 -7.39 10.13
N ASN A 177 8.03 -7.66 11.40
CA ASN A 177 6.70 -7.42 11.94
C ASN A 177 6.35 -5.93 12.04
N ASP A 178 7.30 -5.07 12.38
CA ASP A 178 7.07 -3.62 12.42
C ASP A 178 6.73 -3.06 11.03
N ILE A 179 7.42 -3.54 9.99
CA ILE A 179 7.08 -3.20 8.59
C ILE A 179 5.67 -3.68 8.26
N ARG A 180 5.30 -4.91 8.62
CA ARG A 180 3.95 -5.47 8.39
C ARG A 180 2.87 -4.60 9.04
N VAL A 181 3.03 -4.25 10.32
CA VAL A 181 2.07 -3.42 11.07
C VAL A 181 1.94 -2.03 10.43
N SER A 182 3.06 -1.45 9.99
CA SER A 182 3.05 -0.15 9.30
C SER A 182 2.26 -0.21 7.99
N LEU A 183 2.41 -1.29 7.20
CA LEU A 183 1.65 -1.50 5.97
C LEU A 183 0.14 -1.67 6.21
N GLU A 184 -0.23 -2.40 7.25
CA GLU A 184 -1.64 -2.56 7.66
C GLU A 184 -2.26 -1.21 8.04
N HIS A 185 -1.55 -0.41 8.83
CA HIS A 185 -2.01 0.91 9.22
C HIS A 185 -2.10 1.88 8.03
N MET A 186 -1.13 1.84 7.09
CA MET A 186 -1.23 2.62 5.85
C MET A 186 -2.47 2.24 5.01
N LEU A 187 -2.85 0.97 4.99
CA LEU A 187 -4.07 0.52 4.29
C LEU A 187 -5.32 1.11 4.94
N GLU A 188 -5.44 1.04 6.27
CA GLU A 188 -6.57 1.59 7.02
C GLU A 188 -6.72 3.10 6.78
N LEU A 189 -5.63 3.84 6.91
CA LEU A 189 -5.57 5.28 6.65
C LEU A 189 -5.94 5.63 5.21
N ARG A 190 -5.48 4.83 4.24
CA ARG A 190 -5.85 5.02 2.83
C ARG A 190 -7.35 4.87 2.62
N GLU A 191 -7.98 3.86 3.20
CA GLU A 191 -9.42 3.62 3.03
C GLU A 191 -10.26 4.76 3.63
N GLU A 192 -9.85 5.30 4.77
CA GLU A 192 -10.47 6.50 5.34
C GLU A 192 -10.28 7.72 4.41
N LEU A 193 -9.06 7.93 3.94
CA LEU A 193 -8.70 9.08 3.12
C LEU A 193 -9.44 9.11 1.78
N VAL A 194 -9.60 7.96 1.12
CA VAL A 194 -10.38 7.84 -0.12
C VAL A 194 -11.80 8.37 0.09
N ARG A 195 -12.46 8.00 1.19
CA ARG A 195 -13.83 8.45 1.49
C ARG A 195 -13.88 9.96 1.72
N LEU A 196 -12.94 10.51 2.47
CA LEU A 196 -12.86 11.95 2.73
C LEU A 196 -12.64 12.75 1.44
N LEU A 197 -11.69 12.31 0.60
CA LEU A 197 -11.39 12.96 -0.67
C LEU A 197 -12.59 12.91 -1.63
N GLN A 198 -13.22 11.74 -1.78
CA GLN A 198 -14.41 11.58 -2.61
C GLN A 198 -15.55 12.48 -2.13
N ASN A 199 -15.81 12.54 -0.81
CA ASN A 199 -16.85 13.39 -0.25
C ASN A 199 -16.60 14.87 -0.54
N ILE A 200 -15.36 15.34 -0.37
CA ILE A 200 -15.00 16.74 -0.64
C ILE A 200 -15.20 17.08 -2.12
N ILE A 201 -14.65 16.26 -3.02
CA ILE A 201 -14.77 16.48 -4.46
C ILE A 201 -16.24 16.44 -4.90
N ASN A 202 -17.01 15.47 -4.42
CA ASN A 202 -18.43 15.36 -4.75
C ASN A 202 -19.24 16.55 -4.20
N SER A 203 -18.91 17.04 -3.01
CA SER A 203 -19.59 18.21 -2.40
C SER A 203 -19.26 19.50 -3.14
N ALA A 204 -18.00 19.69 -3.52
CA ALA A 204 -17.55 20.84 -4.30
C ALA A 204 -18.20 20.86 -5.70
N ALA A 205 -18.40 19.70 -6.33
CA ALA A 205 -19.00 19.60 -7.66
C ALA A 205 -20.50 19.93 -7.73
N ILE A 206 -21.18 20.11 -6.59
CA ILE A 206 -22.56 20.60 -6.54
C ILE A 206 -22.64 22.05 -7.04
N PHE A 207 -21.56 22.82 -6.88
CA PHE A 207 -21.50 24.22 -7.26
C PHE A 207 -21.05 24.38 -8.72
N GLY A 208 -21.76 25.25 -9.44
CA GLY A 208 -21.46 25.61 -10.82
C GLY A 208 -20.50 26.79 -10.96
N ILE A 209 -20.36 27.29 -12.19
CA ILE A 209 -19.47 28.42 -12.52
C ILE A 209 -19.85 29.73 -11.82
N ASP A 210 -21.09 29.86 -11.34
CA ASP A 210 -21.58 31.06 -10.65
C ASP A 210 -21.22 31.09 -9.15
N ALA A 211 -20.61 30.03 -8.61
CA ALA A 211 -20.29 29.88 -7.18
C ALA A 211 -18.88 29.29 -6.96
N LEU A 212 -17.88 29.82 -7.68
CA LEU A 212 -16.50 29.32 -7.63
C LEU A 212 -15.84 29.47 -6.25
N ASP A 213 -16.24 30.49 -5.47
CA ASP A 213 -15.81 30.69 -4.09
C ASP A 213 -16.24 29.51 -3.19
N ARG A 214 -17.44 28.95 -3.43
CA ARG A 214 -17.92 27.75 -2.73
C ARG A 214 -17.17 26.50 -3.13
N ILE A 215 -16.78 26.38 -4.40
CA ILE A 215 -15.89 25.30 -4.85
C ILE A 215 -14.57 25.39 -4.09
N GLU A 216 -13.92 26.55 -4.09
CA GLU A 216 -12.66 26.78 -3.37
C GLU A 216 -12.77 26.46 -1.87
N GLU A 217 -13.82 26.95 -1.20
CA GLU A 217 -14.05 26.71 0.23
C GLU A 217 -14.15 25.21 0.55
N ASN A 218 -14.86 24.44 -0.28
CA ASN A 218 -15.00 23.00 -0.11
C ASN A 218 -13.67 22.26 -0.36
N LEU A 219 -12.86 22.71 -1.31
CA LEU A 219 -11.57 22.09 -1.65
C LEU A 219 -10.45 22.43 -0.66
N ARG A 220 -10.64 23.45 0.18
CA ARG A 220 -9.65 23.93 1.16
C ARG A 220 -8.95 22.84 1.98
N PRO A 221 -9.63 21.78 2.47
CA PRO A 221 -8.96 20.73 3.23
C PRO A 221 -7.89 19.95 2.43
N ILE A 222 -7.95 19.97 1.10
CA ILE A 222 -6.96 19.34 0.22
C ILE A 222 -5.92 20.37 -0.26
N THR A 223 -6.36 21.54 -0.71
CA THR A 223 -5.47 22.55 -1.31
C THR A 223 -4.49 23.13 -0.28
N THR A 224 -4.88 23.21 0.99
CA THR A 224 -3.99 23.68 2.06
C THR A 224 -2.76 22.79 2.29
N LEU A 225 -2.77 21.54 1.82
CA LEU A 225 -1.57 20.67 1.85
C LEU A 225 -0.44 21.21 0.95
N ALA A 226 -0.79 21.89 -0.15
CA ALA A 226 0.19 22.45 -1.09
C ALA A 226 1.03 23.58 -0.50
N LEU A 227 0.52 24.26 0.52
CA LEU A 227 1.17 25.40 1.15
C LEU A 227 2.36 25.01 2.05
N GLY A 228 2.70 23.71 2.13
CA GLY A 228 3.91 23.20 2.76
C GLY A 228 4.12 23.68 4.20
N SER A 229 3.04 24.12 4.87
CA SER A 229 3.16 24.92 6.08
C SER A 229 3.57 24.06 7.26
N THR A 230 4.88 23.96 7.44
CA THR A 230 5.55 23.69 8.71
C THR A 230 5.06 24.72 9.74
N GLY A 231 3.92 24.49 10.38
CA GLY A 231 3.46 25.37 11.46
C GLY A 231 1.97 25.41 11.75
N LEU A 232 1.08 25.09 10.80
CA LEU A 232 -0.32 24.87 11.14
C LEU A 232 -0.45 23.43 11.60
N ALA A 233 -0.53 23.23 12.92
CA ALA A 233 -0.98 21.97 13.48
C ALA A 233 -2.23 21.54 12.70
N CYS A 234 -2.25 20.32 12.18
CA CYS A 234 -3.41 19.74 11.47
C CYS A 234 -4.67 19.60 12.34
N SER A 235 -4.80 20.37 13.43
CA SER A 235 -5.61 20.10 14.62
C SER A 235 -7.09 19.90 14.32
N THR A 236 -7.60 20.38 13.19
CA THR A 236 -8.98 20.15 12.74
C THR A 236 -9.12 19.54 11.34
N ASN A 237 -8.05 19.45 10.53
CA ASN A 237 -8.11 18.91 9.18
C ASN A 237 -7.69 17.43 9.17
N ARG A 238 -8.67 16.51 9.18
CA ARG A 238 -8.40 15.07 9.19
C ARG A 238 -7.58 14.59 7.99
N ILE A 239 -7.71 15.20 6.81
CA ILE A 239 -6.88 14.88 5.64
C ILE A 239 -5.41 15.21 5.91
N CYS A 240 -5.12 16.37 6.52
CA CYS A 240 -3.77 16.76 6.92
C CYS A 240 -3.18 15.79 7.95
N VAL A 241 -3.97 15.40 8.96
CA VAL A 241 -3.55 14.42 9.98
C VAL A 241 -3.17 13.10 9.32
N ILE A 242 -4.05 12.53 8.50
CA ILE A 242 -3.81 11.26 7.82
C ILE A 242 -2.59 11.35 6.89
N ASN A 243 -2.45 12.45 6.14
CA ASN A 243 -1.31 12.64 5.26
C ASN A 243 0.03 12.63 6.03
N ASN A 244 0.09 13.29 7.18
CA ASN A 244 1.28 13.27 8.03
C ASN A 244 1.54 11.88 8.64
N GLU A 245 0.49 11.16 9.04
CA GLU A 245 0.60 9.78 9.52
C GLU A 245 1.14 8.84 8.42
N LEU A 246 0.64 8.97 7.19
CA LEU A 246 1.15 8.21 6.03
C LEU A 246 2.63 8.51 5.74
N LYS A 247 3.06 9.78 5.81
CA LYS A 247 4.47 10.16 5.68
C LYS A 247 5.34 9.55 6.78
N SER A 248 4.86 9.60 8.03
CA SER A 248 5.54 9.00 9.17
C SER A 248 5.71 7.49 8.99
N LEU A 249 4.65 6.77 8.58
CA LEU A 249 4.68 5.34 8.31
C LEU A 249 5.64 4.99 7.16
N SER A 250 5.63 5.77 6.06
CA SER A 250 6.59 5.60 4.97
C SER A 250 8.03 5.70 5.46
N ASN A 251 8.35 6.71 6.27
CA ASN A 251 9.69 6.90 6.84
C ASN A 251 10.07 5.77 7.81
N GLN A 252 9.14 5.31 8.65
CA GLN A 252 9.38 4.18 9.55
C GLN A 252 9.72 2.89 8.79
N ILE A 253 9.00 2.61 7.70
CA ILE A 253 9.31 1.45 6.85
C ILE A 253 10.70 1.63 6.20
N GLU A 254 11.03 2.81 5.68
CA GLU A 254 12.35 3.10 5.11
C GLU A 254 13.48 2.89 6.13
N ASP A 255 13.32 3.40 7.35
CA ASP A 255 14.29 3.24 8.43
C ASP A 255 14.48 1.77 8.78
N ASN A 256 13.40 1.01 8.87
CA ASN A 256 13.43 -0.42 9.16
C ASN A 256 14.11 -1.21 8.03
N VAL A 257 13.80 -0.92 6.78
CA VAL A 257 14.52 -1.50 5.62
C VAL A 257 16.01 -1.15 5.67
N SER A 258 16.35 0.06 6.07
CA SER A 258 17.75 0.52 6.18
C SER A 258 18.51 -0.15 7.32
N LYS A 259 17.84 -0.46 8.44
CA LYS A 259 18.42 -1.28 9.52
C LYS A 259 18.75 -2.68 9.03
N LEU A 260 17.81 -3.35 8.35
CA LEU A 260 18.01 -4.70 7.80
C LEU A 260 19.18 -4.76 6.79
N LYS A 261 19.42 -3.69 6.03
CA LYS A 261 20.57 -3.60 5.11
C LYS A 261 21.93 -3.63 5.83
N LYS A 262 21.99 -3.14 7.07
CA LYS A 262 23.22 -3.06 7.88
C LYS A 262 23.52 -4.35 8.66
N GLU A 263 22.60 -5.32 8.67
CA GLU A 263 22.80 -6.64 9.28
C GLU A 263 23.63 -7.59 8.41
N LYS A 264 23.92 -7.21 7.17
CA LYS A 264 24.79 -7.94 6.24
C LYS A 264 26.23 -7.47 6.34
#